data_AF-A0A1Y0KZE0-F1
#
_entry.id   AF-A0A1Y0KZE0-F1
#
_cell.length_a   1.000
_cell.length_b   1.000
_cell.length_c   1.000
_cell.angle_alpha   90.00
_cell.angle_beta   90.00
_cell.angle_gamma   90.00
#
_symmetry.space_group_name_H-M   'P 1'
#
loop_
_entity.id
_entity.type
_entity.pdbx_description
1 polymer ?
#
loop_
_entity_poly.entity_id
_entity_poly.type
_entity_poly.pdbx_seq_one_letter_code
_entity_poly.pdbx_strand_id
1 'polypeptide(L)'
;MILKISDMNAKELDFYYYCRKNIDIVIDKPLNEVAKKFGCGVSFIYSFFEKNNILGVKDFVKILVEEKCADDFEKQQLLELTTDNKLWKPTIATINELKTEYSNAIDQYEKIEIIAELINKCENVYGLGFGYSELAVKDFLGFLTHCKKSVHTINYDFNHDITNYIKPNSLVIFYSVRFIQKKYSDIIEKLNRIKNCHLVLVTNGSVQNPNISVIYRIENAIKYQETFGDLYFLSPVTSFYLFNTFLKTMVFEKHRADLLNDQDFVNESMSWVDIKKY
;
A
#
# COMPACT_ATOMS: atom_id res chain seq x y z
N MET A 1 3.61 22.43 16.60
CA MET A 1 4.48 23.64 16.73
C MET A 1 3.60 24.84 16.40
N ILE A 2 3.54 25.89 17.22
CA ILE A 2 2.60 27.00 17.00
C ILE A 2 3.32 28.10 16.22
N LEU A 3 2.81 28.45 15.03
CA LEU A 3 3.33 29.58 14.26
C LEU A 3 3.07 30.88 15.03
N LYS A 4 4.10 31.73 15.15
CA LYS A 4 3.96 33.05 15.77
C LYS A 4 3.38 34.03 14.77
N ILE A 5 2.07 33.93 14.54
CA ILE A 5 1.31 34.77 13.61
C ILE A 5 1.49 36.27 13.93
N SER A 6 1.72 36.62 15.19
CA SER A 6 1.98 38.01 15.66
C SER A 6 3.22 38.65 15.04
N ASP A 7 4.19 37.85 14.60
CA ASP A 7 5.50 38.31 14.16
C ASP A 7 5.60 38.35 12.61
N MET A 8 4.51 37.99 11.93
CA MET A 8 4.43 37.95 10.47
C MET A 8 4.04 39.32 9.90
N ASN A 9 4.69 39.72 8.81
CA ASN A 9 4.26 40.90 8.04
C ASN A 9 3.02 40.58 7.20
N ALA A 10 2.38 41.60 6.65
CA ALA A 10 1.13 41.44 5.87
C ALA A 10 1.26 40.42 4.72
N LYS A 11 2.39 40.38 4.03
CA LYS A 11 2.61 39.48 2.89
C LYS A 11 2.86 38.04 3.33
N GLU A 12 3.53 37.85 4.48
CA GLU A 12 3.72 36.54 5.12
C GLU A 12 2.40 35.98 5.65
N LEU A 13 1.56 36.84 6.24
CA LEU A 13 0.20 36.51 6.65
C LEU A 13 -0.67 36.09 5.47
N ASP A 14 -0.66 36.88 4.40
CA ASP A 14 -1.40 36.56 3.17
C ASP A 14 -0.96 35.23 2.57
N PHE A 15 0.36 34.95 2.57
CA PHE A 15 0.90 33.68 2.11
C PHE A 15 0.44 32.51 2.97
N TYR A 16 0.52 32.66 4.28
CA TYR A 16 0.06 31.64 5.23
C TYR A 16 -1.45 31.35 5.05
N TYR A 17 -2.31 32.38 5.01
CA TYR A 17 -3.75 32.21 4.80
C TYR A 17 -4.08 31.63 3.41
N TYR A 18 -3.34 32.02 2.39
CA TYR A 18 -3.46 31.43 1.05
C TYR A 18 -3.17 29.94 1.09
N CYS A 19 -2.04 29.53 1.68
CA CYS A 19 -1.64 28.13 1.81
C CYS A 19 -2.64 27.33 2.65
N ARG A 20 -3.15 27.92 3.73
CA ARG A 20 -4.16 27.31 4.60
C ARG A 20 -5.48 27.05 3.87
N LYS A 21 -5.96 28.01 3.07
CA LYS A 21 -7.19 27.87 2.27
C LYS A 21 -7.02 26.89 1.11
N ASN A 22 -5.79 26.70 0.63
CA ASN A 22 -5.47 25.90 -0.55
C ASN A 22 -4.48 24.77 -0.21
N ILE A 23 -4.72 24.07 0.90
CA ILE A 23 -3.76 23.09 1.42
C ILE A 23 -3.42 21.99 0.40
N ASP A 24 -4.41 21.56 -0.39
CA ASP A 24 -4.24 20.55 -1.45
C ASP A 24 -3.20 21.00 -2.50
N ILE A 25 -3.14 22.31 -2.80
CA ILE A 25 -2.14 22.88 -3.70
C ILE A 25 -0.74 22.79 -3.10
N VAL A 26 -0.60 22.92 -1.78
CA VAL A 26 0.69 22.85 -1.08
C VAL A 26 1.17 21.41 -0.94
N ILE A 27 0.24 20.46 -0.83
CA ILE A 27 0.52 19.02 -0.75
C ILE A 27 0.95 18.47 -2.12
N ASP A 28 0.20 18.80 -3.17
CA ASP A 28 0.32 18.13 -4.47
C ASP A 28 1.36 18.76 -5.40
N LYS A 29 1.81 19.99 -5.12
CA LYS A 29 2.66 20.75 -6.05
C LYS A 29 4.00 21.13 -5.45
N PRO A 30 5.06 21.17 -6.27
CA PRO A 30 6.36 21.67 -5.85
C PRO A 30 6.30 23.18 -5.49
N LEU A 31 7.19 23.62 -4.59
CA LEU A 31 7.18 24.99 -4.04
C LEU A 31 7.26 26.10 -5.10
N ASN A 32 7.88 25.84 -6.25
CA ASN A 32 7.93 26.78 -7.37
C ASN A 32 6.55 27.03 -7.99
N GLU A 33 5.68 26.03 -8.06
CA GLU A 33 4.30 26.18 -8.51
C GLU A 33 3.44 26.85 -7.45
N VAL A 34 3.64 26.54 -6.17
CA VAL A 34 2.97 27.23 -5.05
C VAL A 34 3.32 28.72 -5.07
N ALA A 35 4.61 29.05 -5.23
CA ALA A 35 5.10 30.42 -5.34
C ALA A 35 4.48 31.15 -6.53
N LYS A 36 4.44 30.50 -7.70
CA LYS A 36 3.83 31.06 -8.91
C LYS A 36 2.34 31.33 -8.74
N LYS A 37 1.59 30.43 -8.09
CA LYS A 37 0.15 30.59 -7.88
C LYS A 37 -0.18 31.66 -6.83
N PHE A 38 0.66 31.83 -5.82
CA PHE A 38 0.50 32.92 -4.85
C PHE A 38 0.98 34.27 -5.40
N GLY A 39 1.94 34.28 -6.32
CA GLY A 39 2.54 35.49 -6.88
C GLY A 39 3.80 35.96 -6.13
N CYS A 40 4.62 35.02 -5.65
CA CYS A 40 5.89 35.31 -4.99
C CYS A 40 7.06 34.54 -5.63
N GLY A 41 8.30 34.90 -5.24
CA GLY A 41 9.48 34.11 -5.56
C GLY A 41 9.66 32.95 -4.59
N VAL A 42 10.30 31.86 -5.03
CA VAL A 42 10.55 30.69 -4.16
C VAL A 42 11.45 31.06 -2.97
N SER A 43 12.36 32.01 -3.15
CA SER A 43 13.20 32.55 -2.07
C SER A 43 12.37 33.15 -0.93
N PHE A 44 11.24 33.79 -1.24
CA PHE A 44 10.32 34.32 -0.21
C PHE A 44 9.75 33.19 0.67
N ILE A 45 9.41 32.04 0.07
CA ILE A 45 8.89 30.88 0.82
C ILE A 45 9.97 30.30 1.73
N TYR A 46 11.21 30.19 1.26
CA TYR A 46 12.32 29.71 2.10
C TYR A 46 12.62 30.67 3.26
N SER A 47 12.64 31.98 3.01
CA SER A 47 12.79 32.97 4.08
C SER A 47 11.64 32.93 5.09
N PHE A 48 10.41 32.69 4.61
CA PHE A 48 9.25 32.48 5.48
C PHE A 48 9.42 31.22 6.34
N PHE A 49 9.92 30.11 5.78
CA PHE A 49 10.18 28.89 6.53
C PHE A 49 11.27 29.09 7.59
N GLU A 50 12.40 29.67 7.21
CA GLU A 50 13.52 29.95 8.10
C GLU A 50 13.09 30.82 9.28
N LYS A 51 12.40 31.94 9.01
CA LYS A 51 11.90 32.85 10.05
C LYS A 51 10.97 32.18 11.06
N ASN A 52 10.21 31.19 10.62
CA ASN A 52 9.24 30.47 11.44
C ASN A 52 9.75 29.13 11.98
N ASN A 53 11.05 28.82 11.80
CA ASN A 53 11.67 27.56 12.18
C ASN A 53 10.98 26.33 11.55
N ILE A 54 10.47 26.46 10.34
CA ILE A 54 9.86 25.38 9.56
C ILE A 54 10.97 24.64 8.81
N LEU A 55 11.10 23.35 9.02
CA LEU A 55 12.20 22.54 8.45
C LEU A 55 12.05 22.31 6.94
N GLY A 56 10.84 22.48 6.41
CA GLY A 56 10.56 22.37 4.97
C GLY A 56 9.07 22.23 4.68
N VAL A 57 8.74 21.98 3.40
CA VAL A 57 7.34 21.94 2.94
C VAL A 57 6.47 20.91 3.66
N LYS A 58 7.04 19.73 4.00
CA LYS A 58 6.30 18.68 4.72
C LYS A 58 5.96 19.08 6.16
N ASP A 59 6.90 19.75 6.82
CA ASP A 59 6.70 20.31 8.16
C ASP A 59 5.66 21.42 8.13
N PHE A 60 5.71 22.27 7.10
CA PHE A 60 4.69 23.30 6.89
C PHE A 60 3.29 22.71 6.64
N VAL A 61 3.18 21.68 5.81
CA VAL A 61 1.91 20.98 5.56
C VAL A 61 1.37 20.39 6.86
N LYS A 62 2.23 19.77 7.67
CA LYS A 62 1.82 19.23 8.98
C LYS A 62 1.22 20.31 9.87
N ILE A 63 1.85 21.48 9.97
CA ILE A 63 1.33 22.63 10.73
C ILE A 63 -0.03 23.08 10.18
N LEU A 64 -0.17 23.22 8.85
CA LEU A 64 -1.43 23.62 8.22
C LEU A 64 -2.55 22.61 8.45
N VAL A 65 -2.24 21.31 8.46
CA VAL A 65 -3.22 20.24 8.76
C VAL A 65 -3.60 20.28 10.24
N GLU A 66 -2.64 20.37 11.16
CA GLU A 66 -2.88 20.46 12.61
C GLU A 66 -3.78 21.66 12.96
N GLU A 67 -3.53 22.83 12.37
CA GLU A 67 -4.34 24.03 12.58
C GLU A 67 -5.72 23.97 11.90
N LYS A 68 -5.84 23.29 10.75
CA LYS A 68 -7.14 23.04 10.13
C LYS A 68 -7.98 22.11 11.00
N CYS A 69 -7.37 21.06 11.56
CA CYS A 69 -8.02 20.15 12.50
C CYS A 69 -8.40 20.84 13.82
N ALA A 70 -7.55 21.74 14.33
CA ALA A 70 -7.85 22.52 15.55
C ALA A 70 -9.01 23.50 15.33
N ASP A 71 -9.06 24.20 14.19
CA ASP A 71 -10.19 25.06 13.83
C ASP A 71 -11.49 24.27 13.61
N ASP A 72 -11.39 23.07 13.05
CA ASP A 72 -12.53 22.17 12.87
C ASP A 72 -13.02 21.62 14.21
N PHE A 73 -12.13 21.43 15.19
CA PHE A 73 -12.45 21.01 16.56
C PHE A 73 -13.09 22.15 17.40
N GLU A 74 -12.55 23.37 17.34
CA GLU A 74 -13.17 24.54 17.97
C GLU A 74 -14.50 24.91 17.31
N LYS A 75 -14.61 24.79 15.97
CA LYS A 75 -15.90 24.89 15.27
C LYS A 75 -16.85 23.80 15.69
N GLN A 76 -16.40 22.56 15.92
CA GLN A 76 -17.26 21.48 16.43
C GLN A 76 -17.85 21.83 17.81
N GLN A 77 -17.05 22.38 18.74
CA GLN A 77 -17.57 22.83 20.05
C GLN A 77 -18.54 24.03 19.94
N LEU A 78 -18.29 24.97 19.01
CA LEU A 78 -19.20 26.10 18.76
C LEU A 78 -20.49 25.69 18.01
N LEU A 79 -20.42 24.67 17.14
CA LEU A 79 -21.58 24.12 16.42
C LEU A 79 -22.47 23.24 17.31
N GLU A 80 -21.94 22.65 18.38
CA GLU A 80 -22.74 21.95 19.40
C GLU A 80 -23.67 22.91 20.19
N LEU A 81 -23.39 24.22 20.18
CA LEU A 81 -24.17 25.25 20.89
C LEU A 81 -25.28 25.91 20.04
N THR A 82 -25.32 25.69 18.72
CA THR A 82 -26.32 26.31 17.84
C THR A 82 -26.92 25.29 16.88
N THR A 83 -28.10 24.78 17.21
CA THR A 83 -28.75 23.69 16.50
C THR A 83 -29.11 24.00 15.03
N ASP A 84 -29.14 22.91 14.27
CA ASP A 84 -29.84 22.61 13.01
C ASP A 84 -29.26 23.03 11.64
N ASN A 85 -29.00 21.98 10.85
CA ASN A 85 -28.83 21.89 9.39
C ASN A 85 -27.46 22.05 8.70
N LYS A 86 -26.32 21.97 9.40
CA LYS A 86 -24.99 21.83 8.71
C LYS A 86 -24.08 20.67 9.16
N LEU A 87 -24.48 19.90 10.16
CA LEU A 87 -23.76 18.70 10.65
C LEU A 87 -23.75 17.52 9.67
N TRP A 88 -24.60 17.52 8.65
CA TRP A 88 -24.71 16.37 7.74
C TRP A 88 -23.55 16.27 6.76
N LYS A 89 -22.92 17.36 6.30
CA LYS A 89 -21.92 17.25 5.21
C LYS A 89 -20.58 16.62 5.64
N PRO A 90 -19.92 17.05 6.74
CA PRO A 90 -18.70 16.40 7.21
C PRO A 90 -18.98 14.98 7.69
N THR A 91 -20.09 14.75 8.40
CA THR A 91 -20.52 13.42 8.84
C THR A 91 -20.83 12.49 7.67
N ILE A 92 -21.49 12.98 6.60
CA ILE A 92 -21.72 12.22 5.37
C ILE A 92 -20.41 11.96 4.64
N ALA A 93 -19.47 12.92 4.60
CA ALA A 93 -18.16 12.71 3.99
C ALA A 93 -17.38 11.62 4.73
N THR A 94 -17.28 11.69 6.07
CA THR A 94 -16.67 10.65 6.90
C THR A 94 -17.41 9.31 6.78
N ILE A 95 -18.74 9.31 6.76
CA ILE A 95 -19.52 8.07 6.52
C ILE A 95 -19.25 7.52 5.12
N ASN A 96 -19.08 8.37 4.11
CA ASN A 96 -18.78 7.94 2.74
C ASN A 96 -17.34 7.43 2.61
N GLU A 97 -16.39 8.04 3.32
CA GLU A 97 -15.01 7.56 3.44
C GLU A 97 -14.98 6.20 4.13
N LEU A 98 -15.63 6.05 5.29
CA LEU A 98 -15.76 4.76 5.99
C LEU A 98 -16.48 3.71 5.13
N LYS A 99 -17.53 4.09 4.39
CA LYS A 99 -18.20 3.20 3.43
C LYS A 99 -17.27 2.79 2.30
N THR A 100 -16.44 3.71 1.81
CA THR A 100 -15.47 3.45 0.74
C THR A 100 -14.36 2.54 1.24
N GLU A 101 -13.82 2.79 2.42
CA GLU A 101 -12.84 1.93 3.10
C GLU A 101 -13.40 0.53 3.36
N TYR A 102 -14.62 0.45 3.89
CA TYR A 102 -15.31 -0.82 4.12
C TYR A 102 -15.58 -1.56 2.80
N SER A 103 -16.06 -0.87 1.77
CA SER A 103 -16.28 -1.45 0.44
C SER A 103 -14.97 -1.92 -0.19
N ASN A 104 -13.88 -1.17 -0.01
CA ASN A 104 -12.56 -1.55 -0.47
C ASN A 104 -12.04 -2.77 0.30
N ALA A 105 -12.27 -2.84 1.61
CA ALA A 105 -11.90 -3.98 2.44
C ALA A 105 -12.66 -5.25 2.02
N ILE A 106 -13.96 -5.15 1.73
CA ILE A 106 -14.75 -6.25 1.18
C ILE A 106 -14.20 -6.67 -0.18
N ASP A 107 -14.00 -5.74 -1.12
CA ASP A 107 -13.44 -6.02 -2.44
C ASP A 107 -12.06 -6.72 -2.35
N GLN A 108 -11.19 -6.27 -1.44
CA GLN A 108 -9.92 -6.94 -1.19
C GLN A 108 -10.11 -8.34 -0.60
N TYR A 109 -11.04 -8.52 0.34
CA TYR A 109 -11.34 -9.84 0.91
C TYR A 109 -11.85 -10.83 -0.15
N GLU A 110 -12.82 -10.42 -0.97
CA GLU A 110 -13.34 -11.23 -2.09
C GLU A 110 -12.23 -11.61 -3.07
N LYS A 111 -11.28 -10.70 -3.34
CA LYS A 111 -10.11 -10.99 -4.17
C LYS A 111 -9.21 -12.05 -3.54
N ILE A 112 -8.99 -12.04 -2.23
CA ILE A 112 -8.24 -13.12 -1.56
C ILE A 112 -8.99 -14.44 -1.74
N GLU A 113 -10.32 -14.47 -1.61
CA GLU A 113 -11.11 -15.69 -1.81
C GLU A 113 -10.95 -16.26 -3.21
N ILE A 114 -11.01 -15.40 -4.23
CA ILE A 114 -10.76 -15.78 -5.61
C ILE A 114 -9.33 -16.32 -5.77
N ILE A 115 -8.32 -15.68 -5.20
CA ILE A 115 -6.93 -16.13 -5.29
C ILE A 115 -6.76 -17.49 -4.61
N ALA A 116 -7.36 -17.71 -3.43
CA ALA A 116 -7.32 -18.98 -2.73
C ALA A 116 -8.00 -20.11 -3.53
N GLU A 117 -9.12 -19.81 -4.20
CA GLU A 117 -9.78 -20.74 -5.14
C GLU A 117 -8.89 -21.07 -6.34
N LEU A 118 -8.21 -20.07 -6.92
CA LEU A 118 -7.27 -20.30 -8.02
C LEU A 118 -6.11 -21.20 -7.60
N ILE A 119 -5.56 -20.99 -6.40
CA ILE A 119 -4.51 -21.86 -5.82
C ILE A 119 -5.01 -23.29 -5.71
N ASN A 120 -6.24 -23.49 -5.21
CA ASN A 120 -6.79 -24.83 -5.08
C ASN A 120 -6.97 -25.52 -6.45
N LYS A 121 -7.48 -24.79 -7.45
CA LYS A 121 -7.73 -25.31 -8.80
C LYS A 121 -6.47 -25.58 -9.61
N CYS A 122 -5.41 -24.79 -9.43
CA CYS A 122 -4.16 -24.94 -10.17
C CYS A 122 -3.22 -25.94 -9.48
N GLU A 123 -2.64 -26.85 -10.26
CA GLU A 123 -1.62 -27.78 -9.75
C GLU A 123 -0.27 -27.08 -9.59
N ASN A 124 0.04 -26.16 -10.50
CA ASN A 124 1.30 -25.43 -10.54
C ASN A 124 1.08 -23.97 -10.15
N VAL A 125 1.87 -23.49 -9.18
CA VAL A 125 1.85 -22.11 -8.70
C VAL A 125 3.23 -21.50 -8.86
N TYR A 126 3.30 -20.40 -9.59
CA TYR A 126 4.53 -19.70 -9.87
C TYR A 126 4.50 -18.32 -9.21
N GLY A 127 5.61 -17.93 -8.61
CA GLY A 127 5.78 -16.60 -8.04
C GLY A 127 6.85 -15.80 -8.79
N LEU A 128 6.59 -14.53 -9.03
CA LEU A 128 7.56 -13.60 -9.62
C LEU A 128 7.67 -12.35 -8.76
N GLY A 129 8.88 -12.07 -8.29
CA GLY A 129 9.23 -10.83 -7.60
C GLY A 129 10.67 -10.47 -7.96
N PHE A 130 10.98 -9.17 -8.03
CA PHE A 130 12.36 -8.70 -8.24
C PHE A 130 12.94 -8.16 -6.94
N GLY A 131 14.23 -8.46 -6.69
CA GLY A 131 14.94 -8.01 -5.49
C GLY A 131 14.25 -8.50 -4.21
N TYR A 132 14.03 -7.61 -3.24
CA TYR A 132 13.42 -7.97 -1.96
C TYR A 132 11.98 -8.52 -2.06
N SER A 133 11.23 -8.23 -3.13
CA SER A 133 9.92 -8.85 -3.35
C SER A 133 10.02 -10.36 -3.60
N GLU A 134 11.17 -10.87 -4.05
CA GLU A 134 11.41 -12.30 -4.21
C GLU A 134 11.38 -13.05 -2.86
N LEU A 135 11.77 -12.39 -1.76
CA LEU A 135 11.70 -12.99 -0.43
C LEU A 135 10.25 -13.23 0.01
N ALA A 136 9.36 -12.28 -0.27
CA ALA A 136 7.93 -12.45 0.00
C ALA A 136 7.31 -13.57 -0.86
N VAL A 137 7.77 -13.71 -2.11
CA VAL A 137 7.42 -14.84 -2.97
C VAL A 137 7.86 -16.16 -2.35
N LYS A 138 9.13 -16.27 -1.94
CA LYS A 138 9.69 -17.50 -1.35
C LYS A 138 8.99 -17.90 -0.07
N ASP A 139 8.72 -16.93 0.81
CA ASP A 139 7.92 -17.14 2.02
C ASP A 139 6.54 -17.74 1.70
N PHE A 140 5.86 -17.20 0.69
CA PHE A 140 4.55 -17.70 0.29
C PHE A 140 4.59 -19.08 -0.35
N LEU A 141 5.50 -19.28 -1.32
CA LEU A 141 5.63 -20.55 -2.03
C LEU A 141 6.13 -21.67 -1.11
N GLY A 142 6.97 -21.36 -0.12
CA GLY A 142 7.42 -22.32 0.90
C GLY A 142 6.26 -22.89 1.71
N PHE A 143 5.28 -22.07 2.08
CA PHE A 143 4.05 -22.60 2.69
C PHE A 143 3.30 -23.56 1.75
N LEU A 144 3.19 -23.20 0.46
CA LEU A 144 2.44 -23.98 -0.52
C LEU A 144 3.08 -25.34 -0.87
N THR A 145 4.36 -25.57 -0.57
CA THR A 145 4.97 -26.92 -0.76
C THR A 145 4.27 -27.97 0.09
N HIS A 146 3.78 -27.59 1.28
CA HIS A 146 3.02 -28.47 2.17
C HIS A 146 1.58 -28.73 1.67
N CYS A 147 1.07 -27.89 0.77
CA CYS A 147 -0.26 -28.05 0.19
C CYS A 147 -0.30 -28.97 -1.05
N LYS A 148 0.71 -29.83 -1.25
CA LYS A 148 0.86 -30.72 -2.42
C LYS A 148 0.79 -29.97 -3.76
N LYS A 149 1.25 -28.72 -3.80
CA LYS A 149 1.34 -27.90 -5.01
C LYS A 149 2.73 -27.98 -5.62
N SER A 150 2.81 -27.95 -6.95
CA SER A 150 4.10 -27.74 -7.64
C SER A 150 4.40 -26.25 -7.65
N VAL A 151 5.37 -25.82 -6.84
CA VAL A 151 5.67 -24.40 -6.67
C VAL A 151 7.02 -24.02 -7.27
N HIS A 152 7.09 -22.85 -7.90
CA HIS A 152 8.27 -22.40 -8.64
C HIS A 152 8.46 -20.90 -8.53
N THR A 153 9.70 -20.44 -8.33
CA THR A 153 10.03 -19.01 -8.46
C THR A 153 10.50 -18.74 -9.88
N ILE A 154 9.88 -17.75 -10.54
CA ILE A 154 10.28 -17.32 -11.88
C ILE A 154 11.46 -16.38 -11.74
N ASN A 155 12.62 -16.81 -12.22
CA ASN A 155 13.78 -15.94 -12.36
C ASN A 155 13.87 -15.42 -13.80
N TYR A 156 13.23 -14.29 -14.07
CA TYR A 156 13.14 -13.74 -15.44
C TYR A 156 14.48 -13.30 -16.02
N ASP A 157 15.45 -12.92 -15.19
CA ASP A 157 16.77 -12.51 -15.69
C ASP A 157 17.57 -13.70 -16.25
N PHE A 158 17.22 -14.95 -15.89
CA PHE A 158 17.86 -16.18 -16.40
C PHE A 158 16.94 -17.02 -17.31
N ASN A 159 15.62 -16.89 -17.20
CA ASN A 159 14.65 -17.63 -18.01
C ASN A 159 14.17 -16.80 -19.20
N HIS A 160 14.92 -16.80 -20.30
CA HIS A 160 14.55 -16.10 -21.53
C HIS A 160 13.26 -16.66 -22.19
N ASP A 161 12.94 -17.92 -21.93
CA ASP A 161 11.77 -18.62 -22.48
C ASP A 161 10.78 -19.07 -21.39
N ILE A 162 10.16 -18.08 -20.75
CA ILE A 162 9.13 -18.32 -19.73
C ILE A 162 7.95 -19.16 -20.26
N THR A 163 7.69 -19.14 -21.57
CA THR A 163 6.59 -19.88 -22.20
C THR A 163 6.77 -21.38 -22.17
N ASN A 164 8.00 -21.86 -22.30
CA ASN A 164 8.30 -23.29 -22.20
C ASN A 164 8.46 -23.78 -20.76
N TYR A 165 8.72 -22.86 -19.83
CA TYR A 165 8.86 -23.16 -18.41
C TYR A 165 7.51 -23.29 -17.68
N ILE A 166 6.56 -22.42 -18.02
CA ILE A 166 5.26 -22.36 -17.35
C ILE A 166 4.28 -23.35 -17.99
N LYS A 167 3.77 -24.28 -17.19
CA LYS A 167 2.78 -25.27 -17.65
C LYS A 167 1.38 -24.66 -17.85
N PRO A 168 0.51 -25.25 -18.69
CA PRO A 168 -0.91 -24.90 -18.73
C PRO A 168 -1.64 -25.10 -17.39
N ASN A 169 -2.82 -24.49 -17.21
CA ASN A 169 -3.62 -24.58 -15.98
C ASN A 169 -2.83 -24.16 -14.72
N SER A 170 -2.07 -23.07 -14.84
CA SER A 170 -1.18 -22.60 -13.79
C SER A 170 -1.63 -21.25 -13.25
N LEU A 171 -1.21 -20.97 -12.01
CA LEU A 171 -1.35 -19.66 -11.39
C LEU A 171 0.02 -18.97 -11.37
N VAL A 172 0.12 -17.73 -11.83
CA VAL A 172 1.31 -16.89 -11.70
C VAL A 172 0.97 -15.67 -10.84
N ILE A 173 1.69 -15.49 -9.74
CA ILE A 173 1.51 -14.39 -8.80
C ILE A 173 2.70 -13.43 -8.87
N PHE A 174 2.42 -12.17 -9.23
CA PHE A 174 3.38 -11.09 -9.32
C PHE A 174 3.40 -10.29 -8.02
N TYR A 175 4.58 -10.18 -7.42
CA TYR A 175 4.84 -9.36 -6.24
C TYR A 175 5.60 -8.12 -6.70
N SER A 176 4.91 -6.97 -6.75
CA SER A 176 5.53 -5.72 -7.17
C SER A 176 4.82 -4.51 -6.56
N VAL A 177 5.51 -3.84 -5.63
CA VAL A 177 4.94 -2.67 -4.93
C VAL A 177 4.50 -1.59 -5.93
N ARG A 178 5.31 -1.29 -6.95
CA ARG A 178 5.01 -0.22 -7.92
C ARG A 178 4.55 -0.73 -9.29
N PHE A 179 4.98 -1.92 -9.71
CA PHE A 179 4.65 -2.49 -11.03
C PHE A 179 4.93 -1.57 -12.25
N ILE A 180 6.04 -0.82 -12.21
CA ILE A 180 6.39 0.18 -13.26
C ILE A 180 7.33 -0.41 -14.34
N GLN A 181 7.98 -1.55 -14.08
CA GLN A 181 9.02 -2.05 -14.99
C GLN A 181 8.42 -2.52 -16.32
N LYS A 182 8.96 -1.99 -17.44
CA LYS A 182 8.57 -2.40 -18.80
C LYS A 182 8.65 -3.91 -19.01
N LYS A 183 9.59 -4.59 -18.34
CA LYS A 183 9.73 -6.05 -18.33
C LYS A 183 8.42 -6.79 -17.99
N TYR A 184 7.57 -6.24 -17.12
CA TYR A 184 6.31 -6.89 -16.76
C TYR A 184 5.32 -6.98 -17.92
N SER A 185 5.28 -5.98 -18.80
CA SER A 185 4.40 -6.01 -19.98
C SER A 185 4.75 -7.17 -20.90
N ASP A 186 6.03 -7.34 -21.20
CA ASP A 186 6.52 -8.43 -22.06
C ASP A 186 6.26 -9.82 -21.42
N ILE A 187 6.41 -9.91 -20.09
CA ILE A 187 6.12 -11.13 -19.33
C ILE A 187 4.63 -11.48 -19.41
N ILE A 188 3.74 -10.51 -19.13
CA ILE A 188 2.30 -10.72 -19.17
C ILE A 188 1.87 -11.18 -20.56
N GLU A 189 2.34 -10.53 -21.61
CA GLU A 189 1.99 -10.91 -22.98
C GLU A 189 2.37 -12.35 -23.30
N LYS A 190 3.59 -12.76 -22.91
CA LYS A 190 4.05 -14.15 -23.07
C LYS A 190 3.18 -15.13 -22.28
N LEU A 191 2.85 -14.82 -21.03
CA LEU A 191 2.06 -15.71 -20.16
C LEU A 191 0.60 -15.84 -20.60
N ASN A 192 -0.01 -14.80 -21.18
CA ASN A 192 -1.37 -14.86 -21.71
C ASN A 192 -1.54 -15.84 -22.88
N ARG A 193 -0.45 -16.17 -23.57
CA ARG A 193 -0.47 -17.16 -24.66
C ARG A 193 -0.54 -18.59 -24.13
N ILE A 194 -0.32 -18.80 -22.83
CA ILE A 194 -0.35 -20.10 -22.19
C ILE A 194 -1.79 -20.43 -21.81
N LYS A 195 -2.26 -21.60 -22.25
CA LYS A 195 -3.63 -22.06 -22.02
C LYS A 195 -3.96 -22.10 -20.53
N ASN A 196 -5.04 -21.43 -20.14
CA ASN A 196 -5.56 -21.38 -18.78
C ASN A 196 -4.50 -20.94 -17.74
N CYS A 197 -3.65 -19.99 -18.10
CA CYS A 197 -2.73 -19.35 -17.17
C CYS A 197 -3.44 -18.18 -16.47
N HIS A 198 -3.59 -18.27 -15.15
CA HIS A 198 -4.20 -17.24 -14.33
C HIS A 198 -3.13 -16.30 -13.79
N LEU A 199 -3.33 -14.99 -13.93
CA LEU A 199 -2.35 -13.99 -13.51
C LEU A 199 -2.91 -13.18 -12.34
N VAL A 200 -2.15 -13.11 -11.25
CA VAL A 200 -2.50 -12.33 -10.05
C VAL A 200 -1.43 -11.29 -9.78
N LEU A 201 -1.80 -10.03 -9.60
CA LEU A 201 -0.87 -8.96 -9.26
C LEU A 201 -1.12 -8.44 -7.85
N VAL A 202 -0.07 -8.44 -7.03
CA VAL A 202 -0.04 -7.86 -5.69
C VAL A 202 0.78 -6.57 -5.73
N THR A 203 0.12 -5.43 -5.54
CA THR A 203 0.74 -4.12 -5.80
C THR A 203 0.13 -2.97 -4.99
N ASN A 204 0.88 -1.89 -4.75
CA ASN A 204 0.34 -0.62 -4.24
C ASN A 204 -0.24 0.27 -5.36
N GLY A 205 -0.25 -0.23 -6.59
CA GLY A 205 -1.24 0.18 -7.59
C GLY A 205 -0.77 1.26 -8.51
N SER A 206 -1.56 2.19 -9.04
CA SER A 206 -2.96 2.08 -9.44
C SER A 206 -3.01 1.51 -10.86
N VAL A 207 -2.73 0.21 -10.99
CA VAL A 207 -2.66 -0.47 -12.29
C VAL A 207 -4.01 -1.09 -12.63
N GLN A 208 -4.45 -0.93 -13.87
CA GLN A 208 -5.51 -1.73 -14.49
C GLN A 208 -4.91 -2.42 -15.72
N ASN A 209 -5.07 -3.73 -15.82
CA ASN A 209 -4.63 -4.50 -16.97
C ASN A 209 -5.63 -5.64 -17.21
N PRO A 210 -6.34 -5.67 -18.35
CA PRO A 210 -7.39 -6.65 -18.61
C PRO A 210 -6.86 -8.10 -18.70
N ASN A 211 -5.55 -8.25 -18.89
CA ASN A 211 -4.91 -9.56 -18.94
C ASN A 211 -4.58 -10.14 -17.56
N ILE A 212 -4.74 -9.36 -16.48
CA ILE A 212 -4.50 -9.82 -15.12
C ILE A 212 -5.84 -10.25 -14.52
N SER A 213 -5.93 -11.51 -14.11
CA SER A 213 -7.16 -12.10 -13.56
C SER A 213 -7.59 -11.42 -12.25
N VAL A 214 -6.64 -11.13 -11.35
CA VAL A 214 -6.92 -10.44 -10.08
C VAL A 214 -5.81 -9.44 -9.76
N ILE A 215 -6.19 -8.23 -9.36
CA ILE A 215 -5.26 -7.22 -8.86
C ILE A 215 -5.59 -6.94 -7.39
N TYR A 216 -4.74 -7.43 -6.50
CA TYR A 216 -4.80 -7.20 -5.06
C TYR A 216 -3.97 -5.98 -4.68
N ARG A 217 -4.55 -5.08 -3.88
CA ARG A 217 -3.95 -3.83 -3.44
C ARG A 217 -3.33 -4.00 -2.06
N ILE A 218 -2.03 -3.72 -1.98
CA ILE A 218 -1.28 -3.68 -0.72
C ILE A 218 -0.93 -2.25 -0.36
N GLU A 219 -0.70 -1.99 0.93
CA GLU A 219 -0.10 -0.74 1.38
C GLU A 219 1.42 -0.77 1.18
N ASN A 220 2.01 0.38 0.82
CA ASN A 220 3.46 0.47 0.67
C ASN A 220 4.08 1.00 1.96
N ALA A 221 4.37 0.09 2.89
CA ALA A 221 4.96 0.42 4.19
C ALA A 221 6.28 1.22 4.08
N ILE A 222 7.02 1.08 2.98
CA ILE A 222 8.28 1.78 2.73
C ILE A 222 8.06 3.29 2.63
N LYS A 223 6.88 3.77 2.21
CA LYS A 223 6.57 5.21 2.15
C LYS A 223 6.70 5.90 3.51
N TYR A 224 6.55 5.16 4.60
CA TYR A 224 6.64 5.70 5.96
C TYR A 224 8.08 5.74 6.49
N GLN A 225 9.06 5.20 5.77
CA GLN A 225 10.46 5.21 6.22
C GLN A 225 11.00 6.63 6.41
N GLU A 226 10.56 7.57 5.57
CA GLU A 226 10.88 8.99 5.72
C GLU A 226 10.28 9.61 7.00
N THR A 227 9.18 9.04 7.51
CA THR A 227 8.51 9.48 8.74
C THR A 227 9.22 8.97 9.99
N PHE A 228 9.83 7.79 9.93
CA PHE A 228 10.54 7.18 11.06
C PHE A 228 12.01 7.63 11.18
N GLY A 229 12.52 8.38 10.19
CA GLY A 229 13.91 8.86 10.14
C GLY A 229 14.93 7.76 9.84
N ASP A 230 16.23 8.11 9.85
CA ASP A 230 17.35 7.23 9.50
C ASP A 230 17.55 6.01 10.42
N LEU A 231 16.75 5.88 11.48
CA LEU A 231 16.88 4.84 12.51
C LEU A 231 16.19 3.53 12.15
N TYR A 232 15.33 3.50 11.13
CA TYR A 232 14.54 2.32 10.79
C TYR A 232 14.72 1.90 9.33
N PHE A 233 15.16 0.66 9.13
CA PHE A 233 15.12 0.01 7.83
C PHE A 233 13.85 -0.84 7.73
N LEU A 234 12.92 -0.45 6.85
CA LEU A 234 11.72 -1.22 6.57
C LEU A 234 11.96 -2.12 5.35
N SER A 235 11.86 -3.43 5.56
CA SER A 235 11.98 -4.40 4.47
C SER A 235 10.81 -4.27 3.50
N PRO A 236 11.03 -4.31 2.17
CA PRO A 236 9.95 -4.37 1.19
C PRO A 236 9.02 -5.58 1.36
N VAL A 237 9.48 -6.64 2.03
CA VAL A 237 8.66 -7.81 2.41
C VAL A 237 7.50 -7.40 3.31
N THR A 238 7.68 -6.37 4.15
CA THR A 238 6.65 -5.89 5.08
C THR A 238 5.38 -5.45 4.35
N SER A 239 5.51 -4.87 3.14
CA SER A 239 4.36 -4.48 2.32
C SER A 239 3.52 -5.67 1.83
N PHE A 240 4.09 -6.88 1.78
CA PHE A 240 3.41 -8.10 1.36
C PHE A 240 2.97 -8.99 2.53
N TYR A 241 3.41 -8.67 3.75
CA TYR A 241 3.22 -9.52 4.93
C TYR A 241 1.75 -9.82 5.20
N LEU A 242 0.90 -8.80 5.21
CA LEU A 242 -0.54 -8.98 5.45
C LEU A 242 -1.16 -9.85 4.36
N PHE A 243 -0.91 -9.55 3.08
CA PHE A 243 -1.41 -10.34 1.96
C PHE A 243 -1.02 -11.83 2.10
N ASN A 244 0.26 -12.12 2.33
CA ASN A 244 0.75 -13.49 2.52
C ASN A 244 0.06 -14.16 3.70
N THR A 245 -0.01 -13.48 4.85
CA THR A 245 -0.59 -14.03 6.07
C THR A 245 -2.05 -14.39 5.87
N PHE A 246 -2.86 -13.45 5.35
CA PHE A 246 -4.29 -13.71 5.11
C PHE A 246 -4.51 -14.82 4.10
N LEU A 247 -3.78 -14.81 2.98
CA LEU A 247 -3.92 -15.83 1.95
C LEU A 247 -3.49 -17.21 2.45
N LYS A 248 -2.35 -17.30 3.16
CA LYS A 248 -1.89 -18.54 3.81
C LYS A 248 -2.92 -19.06 4.78
N THR A 249 -3.50 -18.21 5.64
CA THR A 249 -4.55 -18.62 6.57
C THR A 249 -5.75 -19.21 5.85
N MET A 250 -6.23 -18.58 4.78
CA MET A 250 -7.37 -19.13 4.04
C MET A 250 -7.06 -20.45 3.34
N VAL A 251 -5.87 -20.59 2.77
CA VAL A 251 -5.43 -21.85 2.15
C VAL A 251 -5.24 -22.92 3.24
N PHE A 252 -4.67 -22.57 4.39
CA PHE A 252 -4.54 -23.44 5.55
C PHE A 252 -5.90 -23.96 5.99
N GLU A 253 -6.91 -23.10 6.14
CA GLU A 253 -8.26 -23.53 6.53
C GLU A 253 -8.85 -24.57 5.57
N LYS A 254 -8.63 -24.40 4.25
CA LYS A 254 -9.10 -25.36 3.24
C LYS A 254 -8.34 -26.69 3.26
N HIS A 255 -7.07 -26.67 3.65
CA HIS A 255 -6.20 -27.85 3.69
C HIS A 255 -5.85 -28.31 5.11
N ARG A 256 -6.61 -27.85 6.11
CA ARG A 256 -6.24 -27.97 7.53
C ARG A 256 -5.96 -29.41 7.94
N ALA A 257 -6.83 -30.34 7.57
CA ALA A 257 -6.67 -31.74 7.91
C ALA A 257 -5.40 -32.35 7.29
N ASP A 258 -5.11 -32.04 6.02
CA ASP A 258 -3.92 -32.54 5.33
C ASP A 258 -2.65 -31.95 5.94
N LEU A 259 -2.63 -30.64 6.21
CA LEU A 259 -1.47 -29.93 6.76
C LEU A 259 -1.16 -30.34 8.20
N LEU A 260 -2.16 -30.54 9.05
CA LEU A 260 -1.95 -31.02 10.42
C LEU A 260 -1.50 -32.49 10.49
N ASN A 261 -1.64 -33.24 9.40
CA ASN A 261 -1.09 -34.58 9.24
C ASN A 261 0.31 -34.60 8.60
N ASP A 262 0.77 -33.47 8.03
CA ASP A 262 2.13 -33.31 7.53
C ASP A 262 3.07 -32.97 8.69
N GLN A 263 3.87 -33.94 9.11
CA GLN A 263 4.76 -33.77 10.26
C GLN A 263 5.85 -32.73 10.00
N ASP A 264 6.30 -32.54 8.76
CA ASP A 264 7.31 -31.53 8.43
C ASP A 264 6.71 -30.13 8.61
N PHE A 265 5.49 -29.91 8.12
CA PHE A 265 4.75 -28.67 8.32
C PHE A 265 4.52 -28.36 9.81
N VAL A 266 4.10 -29.36 10.59
CA VAL A 266 3.84 -29.21 12.03
C VAL A 266 5.14 -28.91 12.78
N ASN A 267 6.22 -29.64 12.49
CA ASN A 267 7.52 -29.42 13.12
C ASN A 267 8.07 -28.03 12.80
N GLU A 268 8.00 -27.64 11.53
CA GLU A 268 8.39 -26.30 11.10
C GLU A 268 7.59 -25.28 11.89
N SER A 269 6.25 -25.33 11.88
CA SER A 269 5.38 -24.36 12.56
C SER A 269 5.60 -24.29 14.08
N MET A 270 5.78 -25.44 14.73
CA MET A 270 5.98 -25.50 16.18
C MET A 270 7.37 -25.04 16.62
N SER A 271 8.38 -25.04 15.74
CA SER A 271 9.74 -24.57 16.05
C SER A 271 9.81 -23.07 16.39
N TRP A 272 8.75 -22.31 16.07
CA TRP A 272 8.63 -20.87 16.29
C TRP A 272 7.98 -20.56 17.64
N VAL A 273 7.46 -21.59 18.32
CA VAL A 273 6.81 -21.48 19.62
C VAL A 273 7.71 -22.13 20.66
N ASP A 274 8.07 -21.37 21.69
CA ASP A 274 8.90 -21.90 22.78
C ASP A 274 8.00 -22.77 23.70
N ILE A 275 7.88 -24.07 23.37
CA ILE A 275 7.00 -25.03 24.10
C ILE A 275 7.48 -25.26 25.54
N LYS A 276 8.62 -24.69 25.97
CA LYS A 276 9.18 -24.87 27.33
C LYS A 276 8.35 -24.25 28.48
N LYS A 277 7.13 -23.77 28.25
CA LYS A 277 6.26 -23.21 29.30
C LYS A 277 4.77 -23.54 29.11
N TYR A 278 4.41 -24.81 29.07
CA TYR A 278 3.07 -25.27 29.48
C TYR A 278 3.14 -26.67 30.10
#